data_AF-A0A085F4A9-F1
#
_entry.id   AF-A0A085F4A9-F1
#
_cell.length_a   1.000
_cell.length_b   1.000
_cell.length_c   1.000
_cell.angle_alpha   90.00
_cell.angle_beta   90.00
_cell.angle_gamma   90.00
#
_symmetry.space_group_name_H-M   'P 1'
#
loop_
_entity.id
_entity.type
_entity.pdbx_description
1 polymer ?
#
loop_
_entity_poly.entity_id
_entity_poly.type
_entity_poly.pdbx_seq_one_letter_code
_entity_poly.pdbx_strand_id
1 'polypeptide(L)' 'MPPTYVLAKDHLQRAATILQGADHRSRQLRHIIERTIGLMDEFRPETPERADNVLDFASFRQRQAAQH' A
#
# COMPACT_ATOMS: atom_id res chain seq x y z
N MET A 1 11.93 -4.15 -4.74
CA MET A 1 10.62 -4.83 -4.61
C MET A 1 9.56 -3.75 -4.45
N PRO A 2 8.50 -3.71 -5.28
CA PRO A 2 7.40 -2.77 -5.06
C PRO A 2 6.75 -3.02 -3.69
N PRO A 3 6.20 -1.99 -3.04
CA PRO A 3 5.47 -2.15 -1.78
C PRO A 3 4.35 -3.17 -1.94
N THR A 4 4.13 -4.04 -0.95
CA THR A 4 3.09 -5.09 -0.96
C THR A 4 1.71 -4.54 -1.33
N TYR A 5 1.41 -3.31 -0.90
CA TYR A 5 0.18 -2.62 -1.22
C TYR A 5 0.04 -2.30 -2.74
N VAL A 6 1.12 -1.99 -3.45
CA VAL A 6 1.10 -1.75 -4.91
C VAL A 6 0.80 -3.05 -5.65
N LEU A 7 1.36 -4.18 -5.20
CA LEU A 7 1.06 -5.50 -5.76
C LEU A 7 -0.41 -5.88 -5.53
N ALA A 8 -0.95 -5.61 -4.34
CA ALA A 8 -2.35 -5.85 -4.05
C ALA A 8 -3.29 -5.02 -4.97
N LYS A 9 -2.94 -3.76 -5.24
CA LYS A 9 -3.70 -2.90 -6.16
C LYS A 9 -3.74 -3.48 -7.59
N ASP A 10 -2.61 -3.95 -8.11
CA ASP A 10 -2.55 -4.58 -9.45
C ASP A 10 -3.44 -5.83 -9.54
N HIS A 11 -3.38 -6.70 -8.52
CA HIS A 11 -4.23 -7.90 -8.47
C HIS A 11 -5.72 -7.57 -8.48
N LEU A 12 -6.12 -6.52 -7.75
CA LEU A 12 -7.50 -6.04 -7.74
C LEU A 12 -7.91 -5.47 -9.10
N GLN A 13 -7.06 -4.66 -9.75
CA GLN A 13 -7.33 -4.12 -11.09
C GLN A 13 -7.53 -5.24 -12.13
N ARG A 14 -6.71 -6.29 -12.05
CA ARG A 14 -6.86 -7.48 -12.88
C ARG A 14 -8.16 -8.23 -12.60
N ALA A 15 -8.51 -8.42 -11.34
CA ALA A 15 -9.76 -9.07 -10.95
C ALA A 15 -10.99 -8.30 -11.46
N ALA A 16 -10.98 -6.97 -11.39
CA ALA A 16 -12.06 -6.12 -11.91
C ALA A 16 -12.26 -6.34 -13.42
N THR A 17 -11.16 -6.45 -14.16
CA THR A 17 -11.16 -6.69 -15.61
C THR A 17 -11.72 -8.06 -15.96
N ILE A 18 -11.42 -9.09 -15.16
CA ILE A 18 -11.94 -10.46 -15.37
C ILE A 18 -13.47 -10.50 -15.10
N LEU A 19 -13.97 -9.69 -14.18
CA LEU A 19 -15.39 -9.66 -13.76
C LEU A 19 -16.30 -8.84 -14.69
N GLN A 20 -16.04 -8.86 -16.00
CA GLN A 20 -16.89 -8.21 -17.01
C GLN A 20 -18.25 -8.89 -17.23
N GLY A 21 -18.53 -10.02 -16.57
CA GLY A 21 -19.79 -10.76 -16.69
C GLY A 21 -21.06 -9.96 -16.36
N ALA A 22 -22.18 -10.35 -16.99
CA ALA A 22 -23.48 -9.68 -16.86
C ALA A 22 -24.30 -10.14 -15.64
N ASP A 23 -23.89 -11.22 -14.97
CA ASP A 23 -24.60 -11.73 -13.79
C ASP A 23 -24.44 -10.77 -12.59
N HIS A 24 -25.41 -10.81 -11.67
CA HIS A 24 -25.45 -9.93 -10.51
C HIS A 24 -24.22 -10.12 -9.60
N ARG A 25 -23.72 -11.36 -9.48
CA ARG A 25 -22.61 -11.69 -8.60
C ARG A 25 -21.29 -11.13 -9.14
N SER A 26 -21.04 -11.24 -10.44
CA SER A 26 -19.88 -10.63 -11.11
C SER A 26 -19.89 -9.11 -10.99
N ARG A 27 -21.06 -8.47 -11.20
CA ARG A 27 -21.21 -7.01 -11.00
C ARG A 27 -20.97 -6.58 -9.56
N GLN A 28 -21.49 -7.33 -8.59
CA GLN A 28 -21.29 -7.06 -7.17
C GLN A 28 -19.82 -7.21 -6.76
N LEU A 29 -19.15 -8.28 -7.22
CA LEU A 29 -17.73 -8.49 -6.97
C LEU A 29 -16.88 -7.38 -7.62
N ARG A 30 -17.21 -6.99 -8.85
CA ARG A 30 -16.54 -5.87 -9.53
C ARG A 30 -16.69 -4.57 -8.74
N HIS A 31 -17.89 -4.27 -8.25
CA HIS A 31 -18.14 -3.08 -7.43
C HIS A 31 -17.31 -3.07 -6.13
N ILE A 32 -17.20 -4.22 -5.44
CA ILE A 32 -16.38 -4.36 -4.23
C ILE A 32 -14.91 -4.07 -4.55
N ILE A 33 -14.41 -4.63 -5.66
CA ILE A 33 -13.02 -4.44 -6.10
C ILE A 33 -12.74 -2.99 -6.46
N GLU A 34 -13.60 -2.35 -7.25
CA GLU A 34 -13.47 -0.93 -7.64
C GLU A 34 -13.44 -0.02 -6.40
N ARG A 35 -14.35 -0.26 -5.44
CA ARG A 35 -14.37 0.48 -4.18
C ARG A 35 -13.10 0.25 -3.37
N THR A 36 -12.58 -0.97 -3.34
CA THR A 36 -11.34 -1.29 -2.63
C THR A 36 -10.14 -0.60 -3.27
N ILE A 37 -10.04 -0.55 -4.60
CA ILE A 37 -9.00 0.20 -5.31
C ILE A 37 -9.07 1.69 -4.96
N GLY A 38 -10.26 2.28 -4.92
CA GLY A 38 -10.45 3.68 -4.52
C GLY A 38 -10.00 3.95 -3.09
N LEU A 39 -10.43 3.12 -2.13
CA LEU A 39 -10.00 3.22 -0.73
C LEU A 39 -8.49 3.03 -0.57
N MET A 40 -7.92 2.13 -1.35
CA MET A 40 -6.48 1.97 -1.42
C MET A 40 -5.87 3.29 -1.87
N ASP A 41 -6.31 3.89 -2.98
CA ASP A 41 -5.70 5.12 -3.51
C ASP A 41 -5.78 6.32 -2.55
N GLU A 42 -6.84 6.38 -1.74
CA GLU A 42 -6.98 7.33 -0.63
C GLU A 42 -6.04 7.00 0.54
N PHE A 43 -5.82 5.71 0.80
CA PHE A 43 -4.88 5.23 1.80
C PHE A 43 -3.45 5.32 1.27
N ARG A 44 -2.86 6.50 1.37
CA ARG A 44 -1.41 6.64 1.37
C ARG A 44 -0.93 6.05 2.70
N PRO A 45 -0.21 4.91 2.73
CA PRO A 45 0.42 4.49 3.96
C PRO A 45 1.36 5.62 4.35
N GLU A 46 0.99 6.36 5.41
CA GLU A 46 1.94 7.11 6.23
C GLU A 46 3.12 6.16 6.37
N THR A 47 4.27 6.53 5.80
CA THR A 47 5.52 5.79 5.96
C THR A 47 5.55 5.35 7.41
N PRO A 48 5.62 4.05 7.75
CA PRO A 48 5.66 3.68 9.15
C PRO A 48 6.84 4.45 9.70
N GLU A 49 6.55 5.47 10.53
CA GLU A 49 7.58 6.13 11.32
C GLU A 49 8.22 4.97 12.04
N ARG A 50 9.42 4.67 11.57
CA ARG A 50 10.22 3.60 12.09
C ARG A 50 10.35 3.89 13.57
N ALA A 51 9.55 3.22 14.38
CA ALA A 51 9.93 2.85 15.73
C ALA A 51 11.05 1.80 15.63
N ASP A 52 12.10 2.10 14.86
CA ASP A 52 13.29 1.28 14.79
C ASP A 52 14.22 1.85 15.86
N ASN A 53 14.56 0.98 16.80
CA ASN A 53 15.72 1.13 17.67
C ASN A 53 17.05 1.13 16.87
N VAL A 54 16.96 1.17 15.55
CA VAL A 54 18.02 1.12 14.57
C VAL A 54 18.10 2.49 13.91
N LEU A 55 19.15 3.22 14.24
CA LEU A 55 19.47 4.48 13.58
C LEU A 55 20.06 4.19 12.20
N ASP A 56 19.66 4.98 11.21
CA ASP A 56 20.47 5.08 9.99
C ASP A 56 21.84 5.68 10.32
N PHE A 57 22.83 5.42 9.46
CA PHE A 57 24.22 5.81 9.72
C PHE A 57 24.42 7.33 9.81
N ALA A 58 23.63 8.12 9.08
CA ALA A 58 23.71 9.59 9.13
C ALA A 58 23.18 10.12 10.48
N SER A 59 22.04 9.60 10.91
CA SER A 59 21.41 9.87 12.20
C SER A 59 22.28 9.42 13.38
N PHE A 60 22.98 8.28 13.26
CA PHE A 60 23.95 7.81 14.24
C PHE A 60 25.14 8.77 14.40
N ARG A 61 25.77 9.20 13.29
CA ARG A 61 26.86 10.18 13.34
C ARG A 61 26.42 11.51 13.95
N GLN A 62 25.23 11.97 13.62
CA GLN A 62 24.71 13.23 14.14
C GLN A 62 24.46 13.17 15.65
N ARG A 63 24.00 12.03 16.18
CA ARG A 63 23.86 11.82 17.63
C ARG A 63 25.21 11.72 18.34
N GLN A 64 26.21 11.05 17.76
CA GLN A 64 27.56 11.04 18.34
C GLN A 64 28.20 12.43 18.40
N ALA A 65 28.02 13.22 17.34
CA ALA A 65 28.56 14.58 17.29
C ALA A 65 27.90 15.55 18.29
N ALA A 66 26.65 15.27 18.69
CA ALA A 66 25.91 16.08 19.66
C ALA A 66 26.16 15.70 21.14
N GLN A 67 26.96 14.66 21.40
CA GLN A 67 27.29 14.17 22.75
C GLN A 67 28.72 14.55 23.20
N HIS A 68 29.43 15.33 22.38
CA HIS A 68 30.72 15.96 22.69
C HIS A 68 30.56 17.48 22.68
#